data_AF-A0AAU9HER9-F1
#
_entry.id   AF-A0AAU9HER9-F1
#
_cell.length_a   1.000
_cell.length_b   1.000
_cell.length_c   1.000
_cell.angle_alpha   90.00
_cell.angle_beta   90.00
_cell.angle_gamma   90.00
#
_symmetry.space_group_name_H-M   'P 1'
#
loop_
_entity.id
_entity.type
_entity.pdbx_description
1 polymer ?
#
loop_
_entity_poly.entity_id
_entity_poly.type
_entity_poly.pdbx_seq_one_letter_code
_entity_poly.pdbx_strand_id
1 'polypeptide(L)'
;MAVYSIVSNMANKDFLQELIESKYPGDLHCTFSELGWFLHEPLGGSVKEVSDKLVGEGDTKFIFVITTVDSFWGVQPNSVWDWLQPRVK
;
A
#
# COMPACT_ATOMS: atom_id res chain seq x y z
N MET A 1 -1.68 7.69 -11.61
CA MET A 1 -1.38 6.28 -11.30
C MET A 1 -0.10 6.23 -10.49
N ALA A 2 -0.22 5.88 -9.22
CA ALA A 2 0.90 5.71 -8.31
C ALA A 2 0.72 4.43 -7.49
N VAL A 3 1.82 3.75 -7.20
CA VAL A 3 1.83 2.58 -6.31
C VAL A 3 2.52 2.98 -5.01
N TYR A 4 1.95 2.54 -3.88
CA TYR A 4 2.48 2.76 -2.56
C TYR A 4 2.77 1.42 -1.90
N SER A 5 3.87 1.32 -1.18
CA SER A 5 4.09 0.21 -0.26
C SER A 5 3.76 0.67 1.15
N ILE A 6 3.00 -0.15 1.86
CA ILE A 6 2.67 0.01 3.26
C ILE A 6 3.30 -1.14 4.02
N VAL A 7 4.08 -0.82 5.04
CA VAL A 7 4.61 -1.80 5.99
C VAL A 7 4.13 -1.43 7.38
N SER A 8 3.55 -2.39 8.08
CA SER A 8 3.12 -2.23 9.45
C SER A 8 4.06 -2.98 10.40
N ASN A 9 4.23 -2.46 11.61
CA ASN A 9 4.84 -3.19 12.72
C ASN A 9 3.77 -3.83 13.63
N MET A 10 2.49 -3.74 13.27
CA MET A 10 1.40 -4.20 14.13
C MET A 10 1.32 -5.73 14.16
N ALA A 11 1.04 -6.26 15.36
CA ALA A 11 0.76 -7.66 15.59
C ALA A 11 -0.62 -8.12 15.06
N ASN A 12 -1.50 -7.17 14.68
CA ASN A 12 -2.85 -7.46 14.19
C ASN A 12 -2.95 -7.21 12.69
N LYS A 13 -2.42 -8.16 11.91
CA LYS A 13 -2.48 -8.19 10.44
C LYS A 13 -3.91 -8.13 9.92
N ASP A 14 -4.83 -8.86 10.55
CA ASP A 14 -6.20 -9.03 10.08
C ASP A 14 -6.94 -7.69 10.05
N PHE A 15 -6.76 -6.86 11.08
CA PHE A 15 -7.35 -5.52 11.12
C PHE A 15 -6.84 -4.63 9.97
N LEU A 16 -5.54 -4.62 9.69
CA LEU A 16 -5.00 -3.78 8.62
C LEU A 16 -5.41 -4.30 7.23
N GLN A 17 -5.50 -5.64 7.06
CA GLN A 17 -6.04 -6.25 5.85
C GLN A 17 -7.49 -5.82 5.62
N GLU A 18 -8.35 -5.88 6.64
CA GLU A 18 -9.74 -5.44 6.55
C GLU A 18 -9.85 -3.95 6.19
N LEU A 19 -8.99 -3.12 6.78
CA LEU A 19 -8.95 -1.69 6.48
C LEU A 19 -8.51 -1.41 5.04
N ILE A 20 -7.48 -2.10 4.57
CA ILE A 20 -6.98 -1.99 3.20
C ILE A 20 -8.05 -2.45 2.21
N GLU A 21 -8.66 -3.62 2.41
CA GLU A 21 -9.73 -4.14 1.54
C GLU A 21 -10.92 -3.16 1.48
N SER A 22 -11.26 -2.53 2.61
CA SER A 22 -12.35 -1.55 2.68
C SER A 22 -12.09 -0.30 1.82
N LYS A 23 -10.84 0.14 1.71
CA LYS A 23 -10.46 1.41 1.05
C LYS A 23 -9.87 1.23 -0.34
N TYR A 24 -9.34 0.04 -0.62
CA TYR A 24 -8.66 -0.35 -1.85
C TYR A 24 -9.18 -1.73 -2.29
N PRO A 25 -10.48 -1.89 -2.62
CA PRO A 25 -11.07 -3.19 -2.90
C PRO A 25 -10.53 -3.83 -4.18
N GLY A 26 -10.56 -5.16 -4.23
CA GLY A 26 -10.27 -5.92 -5.45
C GLY A 26 -8.80 -5.82 -5.87
N ASP A 27 -8.56 -5.41 -7.13
CA ASP A 27 -7.22 -5.34 -7.73
C ASP A 27 -6.43 -4.08 -7.36
N LEU A 28 -6.95 -3.26 -6.45
CA LEU A 28 -6.30 -2.03 -5.97
C LEU A 28 -5.30 -2.27 -4.83
N HIS A 29 -5.20 -3.48 -4.31
CA HIS A 29 -4.17 -3.83 -3.33
C HIS A 29 -3.69 -5.27 -3.50
N CYS A 30 -2.60 -5.56 -2.80
CA CYS A 30 -1.79 -6.73 -3.06
C CYS A 30 -0.86 -6.96 -1.86
N THR A 31 -0.73 -8.18 -1.35
CA THR A 31 0.22 -8.46 -0.26
C THR A 31 1.58 -8.88 -0.84
N PHE A 32 2.67 -8.37 -0.28
CA PHE A 32 4.04 -8.80 -0.65
C PHE A 32 4.82 -9.41 0.53
N SER A 33 4.32 -9.21 1.76
CA SER A 33 4.81 -9.87 2.96
C SER A 33 3.69 -9.99 3.98
N GLU A 34 3.94 -10.67 5.10
CA GLU A 34 2.94 -10.84 6.17
C GLU A 34 2.43 -9.50 6.71
N LEU A 35 3.28 -8.48 6.74
CA LEU A 35 2.98 -7.14 7.26
C LEU A 35 3.18 -6.07 6.19
N GLY A 36 3.10 -6.43 4.91
CA GLY A 36 3.40 -5.53 3.80
C GLY A 36 2.46 -5.66 2.61
N TRP A 37 1.97 -4.51 2.15
CA TRP A 37 1.00 -4.37 1.05
C TRP A 37 1.47 -3.37 0.01
N PHE A 38 1.19 -3.66 -1.26
CA PHE A 38 1.16 -2.65 -2.30
C PHE A 38 -0.27 -2.15 -2.48
N LEU A 39 -0.43 -0.83 -2.57
CA LEU A 39 -1.67 -0.15 -2.89
C LEU A 39 -1.54 0.58 -4.23
N HIS A 40 -2.53 0.42 -5.09
CA HIS A 40 -2.66 1.17 -6.32
C HIS A 40 -3.65 2.32 -6.11
N GLU A 41 -3.20 3.55 -6.32
CA GLU A 41 -4.05 4.75 -6.30
C GLU A 41 -4.22 5.28 -7.74
N PRO A 42 -5.37 5.03 -8.38
CA PRO A 42 -5.57 5.38 -9.79
C PRO A 42 -5.42 6.88 -10.06
N LEU A 43 -5.99 7.69 -9.16
CA LEU A 43 -5.97 9.15 -9.22
C LEU A 43 -4.61 9.74 -8.82
N GLY A 44 -3.70 8.92 -8.27
CA GLY A 44 -2.50 9.39 -7.62
C GLY A 44 -2.80 10.12 -6.31
N GLY A 45 -1.78 10.74 -5.74
CA GLY A 45 -1.89 11.47 -4.48
C GLY A 45 -0.53 11.61 -3.81
N SER A 46 -0.54 12.14 -2.60
CA SER A 46 0.55 12.15 -1.67
C SER A 46 0.43 10.99 -0.68
N VAL A 47 1.53 10.65 -0.02
CA VAL A 47 1.52 9.68 1.09
C VAL A 47 0.53 10.09 2.19
N LYS A 48 0.35 11.40 2.43
CA LYS A 48 -0.62 11.92 3.39
C LYS A 48 -2.04 11.55 2.97
N GLU A 49 -2.42 11.77 1.71
CA GLU A 49 -3.76 11.45 1.22
C GLU A 49 -4.07 9.95 1.28
N VAL A 50 -3.07 9.10 0.99
CA VAL A 50 -3.21 7.64 1.18
C VAL A 50 -3.40 7.28 2.65
N SER A 51 -2.61 7.88 3.55
CA SER A 51 -2.77 7.71 5.00
C SER A 51 -4.16 8.14 5.47
N ASP A 52 -4.59 9.33 5.10
CA ASP A 52 -5.89 9.90 5.49
C ASP A 52 -7.05 9.06 4.93
N LYS A 53 -6.93 8.51 3.73
CA LYS A 53 -7.91 7.59 3.14
C LYS A 53 -8.01 6.28 3.92
N LEU A 54 -6.88 5.77 4.44
CA LEU A 54 -6.83 4.52 5.21
C LEU A 54 -7.42 4.69 6.61
N VAL A 55 -6.83 5.58 7.42
CA VAL A 55 -7.14 5.68 8.86
C VAL A 55 -7.97 6.90 9.24
N GLY A 56 -8.22 7.81 8.31
CA GLY A 56 -8.83 9.10 8.60
C GLY A 56 -7.80 10.18 8.91
N GLU A 57 -8.19 11.43 8.69
CA GLU A 57 -7.30 12.57 8.90
C GLU A 57 -6.89 12.72 10.38
N GLY A 58 -5.58 12.78 10.62
CA GLY A 58 -5.02 13.01 11.95
C GLY A 58 -5.08 11.80 12.89
N ASP A 59 -5.41 10.60 12.41
CA ASP A 59 -5.31 9.40 13.22
C ASP A 59 -3.84 9.08 13.51
N THR A 60 -3.52 9.00 14.80
CA THR A 60 -2.16 8.72 15.32
C THR A 60 -2.09 7.41 16.10
N LYS A 61 -3.19 6.66 16.19
CA LYS A 61 -3.25 5.38 16.90
C LYS A 61 -2.55 4.27 16.12
N PHE A 62 -2.47 4.41 14.81
CA PHE A 62 -1.86 3.43 13.92
C PHE A 62 -0.50 3.93 13.46
N ILE A 63 0.50 3.05 13.54
CA ILE A 63 1.85 3.33 13.06
C ILE A 63 2.13 2.40 11.88
N PHE A 64 2.40 2.99 10.73
CA PHE A 64 2.83 2.30 9.52
C PHE A 64 3.78 3.19 8.73
N VAL A 65 4.62 2.55 7.92
CA VAL A 65 5.50 3.23 6.97
C VAL A 65 4.83 3.14 5.60
N ILE A 66 4.52 4.29 5.02
CA ILE A 66 4.03 4.39 3.65
C ILE A 66 5.12 5.03 2.81
N THR A 67 5.48 4.38 1.71
CA THR A 67 6.40 4.92 0.73
C THR A 67 5.81 4.81 -0.66
N THR A 68 5.95 5.85 -1.46
CA THR A 68 5.75 5.77 -2.91
C THR A 68 6.75 4.77 -3.49
N VAL A 69 6.26 3.79 -4.25
CA VAL A 69 7.09 2.78 -4.91
C VAL A 69 8.04 3.46 -5.90
N ASP A 70 7.59 4.52 -6.56
CA ASP A 70 8.41 5.40 -7.41
C ASP A 70 9.66 5.91 -6.67
N SER A 71 9.53 6.18 -5.37
CA SER A 71 10.62 6.66 -4.51
C SER A 71 11.51 5.56 -3.97
N PHE A 72 11.02 4.31 -3.91
CA PHE A 72 11.83 3.15 -3.54
C PHE A 72 12.65 2.62 -4.74
N TRP A 73 12.13 2.80 -5.95
CA TRP A 73 12.69 2.21 -7.17
C TRP A 73 13.33 3.19 -8.14
N GLY A 74 13.27 4.50 -7.88
CA GLY A 74 14.09 5.54 -8.52
C GLY A 74 13.87 5.74 -10.03
N VAL A 75 14.04 4.70 -10.86
CA VAL A 75 13.90 4.64 -12.32
C VAL A 75 13.86 3.16 -12.80
N GLN A 76 12.87 2.31 -12.44
CA GLN A 76 12.86 0.89 -12.91
C GLN A 76 11.66 0.53 -13.81
N PRO A 77 11.86 -0.40 -14.79
CA PRO A 77 10.99 -0.60 -15.96
C PRO A 77 9.74 -1.42 -15.62
N ASN A 78 8.75 -1.44 -16.54
CA ASN A 78 7.54 -2.29 -16.49
C ASN A 78 7.81 -3.74 -16.03
N SER A 79 9.01 -4.26 -16.28
CA SER A 79 9.48 -5.57 -15.84
C SER A 79 9.42 -5.82 -14.33
N VAL A 80 9.54 -4.80 -13.47
CA VAL A 80 9.40 -4.99 -12.01
C VAL A 80 7.94 -5.21 -11.63
N TRP A 81 7.02 -4.47 -12.25
CA TRP A 81 5.58 -4.67 -12.07
C TRP A 81 5.13 -6.05 -12.58
N ASP A 82 5.58 -6.42 -13.78
CA ASP A 82 5.31 -7.75 -14.36
C ASP A 82 5.92 -8.90 -13.53
N TRP A 83 7.00 -8.64 -12.80
CA TRP A 83 7.60 -9.61 -11.88
C TRP A 83 6.83 -9.74 -10.56
N LEU A 84 6.24 -8.65 -10.08
CA LEU A 84 5.42 -8.65 -8.87
C LEU A 84 4.05 -9.30 -9.12
N GLN A 85 3.40 -9.00 -10.25
CA GLN A 85 2.04 -9.43 -10.57
C GLN A 85 1.73 -10.94 -10.34
N PRO A 86 2.63 -11.89 -10.65
CA PRO A 86 2.38 -13.32 -10.43
C PRO A 86 2.53 -13.76 -8.97
N ARG A 87 3.26 -13.00 -8.15
CA ARG A 87 3.60 -13.33 -6.75
C ARG A 87 2.59 -12.81 -5.74
N VAL A 88 1.59 -12.12 -6.25
CA VAL A 88 0.54 -11.40 -5.53
C VAL A 88 -0.77 -12.19 -5.51
N LYS A 89 -0.75 -13.44 -6.01
CA LYS A 89 -1.89 -14.36 -5.99
C LYS A 89 -2.10 -15.00 -4.62
#